data_AF-A0A812TTH0-F1
#
_entry.id   AF-A0A812TTH0-F1
#
_cell.length_a   1.000
_cell.length_b   1.000
_cell.length_c   1.000
_cell.angle_alpha   90.00
_cell.angle_beta   90.00
_cell.angle_gamma   90.00
#
_symmetry.space_group_name_H-M   'P 1'
#
loop_
_entity.id
_entity.type
_entity.pdbx_description
1 polymer ?
#
loop_
_entity_poly.entity_id
_entity_poly.type
_entity_poly.pdbx_seq_one_letter_code
_entity_poly.pdbx_strand_id
1 'polypeptide(L)'
;ATAPPLPPPRHPDVPPVRMGLGVTGQSAEKARLQQAVKHFAKDVMEGMAVNIIDEDTGTVSSTTLLMDRSLRNIEIREPKEGSRNYRMQDMAAIFRDTEFQQVVPSLAHLAPRCIAVDFSRETDFRLCFQFEDSDQRDNFYSCLKILRMSLDASALPRDDAE
;
A
#
# COMPACT_ATOMS: atom_id res chain seq x y z
N ALA A 1 74.24 -37.34 15.26
CA ALA A 1 73.32 -37.76 14.19
C ALA A 1 71.95 -37.16 14.50
N THR A 2 71.59 -36.08 13.82
CA THR A 2 70.35 -35.33 14.07
C THR A 2 69.40 -35.61 12.93
N ALA A 3 68.29 -36.29 13.22
CA ALA A 3 67.22 -36.55 12.25
C ALA A 3 66.40 -35.26 12.01
N PRO A 4 65.99 -34.98 10.76
CA PRO A 4 65.15 -33.82 10.46
C PRO A 4 63.69 -34.04 10.90
N PRO A 5 62.94 -32.98 11.25
CA PRO A 5 61.54 -33.08 11.66
C PRO A 5 60.60 -33.40 10.49
N LEU A 6 59.58 -34.21 10.78
CA LEU A 6 58.51 -34.61 9.85
C LEU A 6 57.60 -33.42 9.48
N PRO A 7 57.04 -33.38 8.25
CA PRO A 7 56.04 -32.38 7.86
C PRO A 7 54.67 -32.66 8.50
N PRO A 8 53.83 -31.62 8.69
CA PRO A 8 52.49 -31.76 9.27
C PRO A 8 51.49 -32.44 8.31
N PRO A 9 50.40 -33.03 8.86
CA PRO A 9 49.42 -33.75 8.06
C PRO A 9 48.60 -32.81 7.17
N ARG A 10 48.42 -33.23 5.91
CA ARG A 10 47.55 -32.58 4.93
C ARG A 10 46.08 -32.80 5.33
N HIS A 11 45.37 -31.71 5.61
CA HIS A 11 43.91 -31.75 5.78
C HIS A 11 43.23 -32.13 4.46
N PRO A 12 42.17 -32.95 4.49
CA PRO A 12 41.34 -33.20 3.31
C PRO A 12 40.47 -31.98 2.99
N ASP A 13 40.38 -31.73 1.69
CA ASP A 13 39.50 -30.82 0.96
C ASP A 13 38.13 -30.63 1.63
N VAL A 14 37.91 -29.44 2.18
CA VAL A 14 36.56 -28.97 2.56
C VAL A 14 35.91 -28.42 1.30
N PRO A 15 34.81 -29.01 0.80
CA PRO A 15 34.10 -28.45 -0.33
C PRO A 15 33.50 -27.09 0.07
N PRO A 16 33.45 -26.11 -0.85
CA PRO A 16 32.77 -24.87 -0.57
C PRO A 16 31.28 -25.16 -0.36
N VAL A 17 30.78 -24.86 0.83
CA VAL A 17 29.35 -24.74 1.10
C VAL A 17 28.84 -23.66 0.15
N ARG A 18 28.24 -24.08 -0.96
CA ARG A 18 27.38 -23.23 -1.78
C ARG A 18 26.19 -22.87 -0.90
N MET A 19 26.27 -21.73 -0.20
CA MET A 19 25.09 -21.01 0.23
C MET A 19 24.33 -20.64 -1.04
N GLY A 20 23.41 -21.53 -1.43
CA GLY A 20 22.31 -21.16 -2.30
C GLY A 20 21.60 -20.01 -1.60
N LEU A 21 21.79 -18.80 -2.11
CA LEU A 21 20.90 -17.70 -1.80
C LEU A 21 19.48 -18.20 -2.10
N GLY A 22 18.68 -18.29 -1.05
CA GLY A 22 17.27 -18.62 -1.14
C GLY A 22 16.54 -17.58 -1.98
N VAL A 23 16.35 -17.89 -3.26
CA VAL A 23 15.42 -17.19 -4.18
C VAL A 23 13.96 -17.56 -3.87
N THR A 24 13.70 -18.33 -2.80
CA THR A 24 12.37 -18.87 -2.47
C THR A 24 11.56 -18.00 -1.50
N GLY A 25 12.16 -17.03 -0.80
CA GLY A 25 11.44 -16.15 0.14
C GLY A 25 10.68 -15.01 -0.53
N GLN A 26 11.37 -14.23 -1.40
CA GLN A 26 10.79 -13.04 -2.03
C GLN A 26 9.58 -13.32 -2.94
N SER A 27 9.52 -14.50 -3.55
CA SER A 27 8.45 -14.86 -4.48
C SER A 27 7.11 -15.15 -3.77
N ALA A 28 7.15 -15.72 -2.56
CA ALA A 28 5.95 -16.09 -1.82
C ALA A 28 5.27 -14.87 -1.19
N GLU A 29 6.05 -13.94 -0.64
CA GLU A 29 5.53 -12.68 -0.08
C GLU A 29 4.93 -11.79 -1.17
N LYS A 30 5.60 -11.71 -2.34
CA LYS A 30 5.07 -11.00 -3.51
C LYS A 30 3.74 -11.59 -3.98
N ALA A 31 3.62 -12.92 -4.04
CA ALA A 31 2.38 -13.59 -4.44
C ALA A 31 1.23 -13.32 -3.46
N ARG A 32 1.49 -13.38 -2.15
CA ARG A 32 0.51 -13.05 -1.11
C ARG A 32 0.00 -11.63 -1.23
N LEU A 33 0.92 -10.68 -1.44
CA LEU A 33 0.58 -9.27 -1.58
C LEU A 33 -0.25 -9.01 -2.84
N GLN A 34 0.12 -9.62 -3.96
CA GLN A 34 -0.66 -9.54 -5.20
C GLN A 34 -2.08 -10.11 -5.02
N GLN A 35 -2.22 -11.21 -4.30
CA GLN A 35 -3.52 -11.79 -4.01
C GLN A 35 -4.36 -10.85 -3.13
N ALA A 36 -3.79 -10.28 -2.07
CA ALA A 36 -4.49 -9.33 -1.20
C ALA A 36 -5.00 -8.10 -1.98
N VAL A 37 -4.14 -7.50 -2.82
CA VAL A 37 -4.53 -6.36 -3.66
C VAL A 37 -5.60 -6.76 -4.68
N LYS A 38 -5.53 -7.97 -5.24
CA LYS A 38 -6.54 -8.46 -6.18
C LYS A 38 -7.90 -8.65 -5.51
N HIS A 39 -7.95 -9.19 -4.30
CA HIS A 39 -9.19 -9.30 -3.52
C HIS A 39 -9.74 -7.92 -3.20
N PHE A 40 -8.90 -7.02 -2.67
CA PHE A 40 -9.28 -5.64 -2.39
C PHE A 40 -9.84 -4.93 -3.63
N ALA A 41 -9.15 -5.03 -4.77
CA ALA A 41 -9.62 -4.46 -6.03
C ALA A 41 -10.98 -5.02 -6.45
N LYS A 42 -11.21 -6.32 -6.26
CA LYS A 42 -12.50 -6.95 -6.54
C LYS A 42 -13.60 -6.41 -5.64
N ASP A 43 -13.37 -6.35 -4.34
CA ASP A 43 -14.34 -5.87 -3.36
C ASP A 43 -14.71 -4.41 -3.63
N VAL A 44 -13.71 -3.58 -3.94
CA VAL A 44 -13.93 -2.18 -4.30
C VAL A 44 -14.64 -2.06 -5.66
N MET A 45 -14.37 -2.90 -6.66
CA MET A 45 -15.13 -2.90 -7.92
C MET A 45 -16.60 -3.30 -7.74
N GLU A 46 -16.90 -4.19 -6.79
CA GLU A 46 -18.27 -4.60 -6.44
C GLU A 46 -18.99 -3.56 -5.57
N GLY A 47 -18.23 -2.65 -4.96
CA GLY A 47 -18.71 -1.61 -4.07
C GLY A 47 -18.46 -1.98 -2.62
N MET A 48 -17.43 -1.37 -2.04
CA MET A 48 -17.02 -1.59 -0.66
C MET A 48 -17.63 -0.51 0.23
N ALA A 49 -18.32 -0.92 1.30
CA ALA A 49 -18.80 0.02 2.29
C ALA A 49 -17.61 0.62 3.06
N VAL A 50 -17.54 1.95 3.12
CA VAL A 50 -16.53 2.69 3.88
C VAL A 50 -17.19 3.83 4.64
N ASN A 51 -16.54 4.30 5.70
CA ASN A 51 -16.98 5.48 6.42
C ASN A 51 -16.05 6.64 6.07
N ILE A 52 -16.62 7.77 5.68
CA ILE A 52 -15.88 9.02 5.45
C ILE A 52 -16.20 9.97 6.58
N ILE A 53 -15.18 10.66 7.08
CA ILE A 53 -15.31 11.72 8.08
C ILE A 53 -15.19 13.06 7.37
N ASP A 54 -16.15 13.93 7.61
CA ASP A 54 -16.05 15.33 7.24
C ASP A 54 -15.07 16.05 8.19
N GLU A 55 -14.03 16.69 7.63
CA GLU A 55 -12.94 17.31 8.40
C GLU A 55 -13.42 18.47 9.29
N ASP A 56 -14.38 19.25 8.79
CA ASP A 56 -14.92 20.44 9.45
C ASP A 56 -15.88 20.11 10.59
N THR A 57 -16.81 19.19 10.35
CA THR A 57 -17.88 18.85 11.29
C THR A 57 -17.55 17.63 12.15
N GLY A 58 -16.59 16.80 11.74
CA GLY A 58 -16.31 15.50 12.35
C GLY A 58 -17.41 14.46 12.13
N THR A 59 -18.37 14.74 11.24
CA THR A 59 -19.51 13.85 10.97
C THR A 59 -19.04 12.65 10.18
N VAL A 60 -19.42 11.45 10.64
CA VAL A 60 -19.14 10.20 9.94
C VAL A 60 -20.32 9.84 9.04
N SER A 61 -20.03 9.63 7.76
CA SER A 61 -21.00 9.21 6.74
C SER A 61 -20.61 7.85 6.16
N SER A 62 -21.50 6.87 6.28
CA SER A 62 -21.33 5.59 5.59
C SER A 62 -21.64 5.74 4.11
N THR A 63 -20.68 5.37 3.26
CA THR A 63 -20.70 5.57 1.82
C THR A 63 -20.19 4.31 1.11
N THR A 64 -20.41 4.22 -0.20
CA THR A 64 -19.87 3.12 -1.01
C THR A 64 -18.68 3.61 -1.82
N LEU A 65 -17.52 3.00 -1.60
CA LEU A 65 -16.33 3.15 -2.42
C LEU A 65 -16.42 2.17 -3.59
N LEU A 66 -16.40 2.70 -4.81
CA LEU A 66 -16.29 1.93 -6.03
C LEU A 66 -14.99 2.25 -6.76
N MET A 67 -14.54 1.31 -7.59
CA MET A 67 -13.43 1.54 -8.49
C MET A 67 -13.73 0.92 -9.86
N ASP A 68 -13.26 1.58 -10.93
CA ASP A 68 -13.38 1.03 -12.29
C ASP A 68 -12.52 -0.24 -12.48
N ARG A 69 -12.84 -1.06 -13.48
CA ARG A 69 -12.08 -2.27 -13.86
C ARG A 69 -10.60 -2.01 -14.13
N SER A 70 -10.27 -0.80 -14.57
CA SER A 70 -8.89 -0.39 -14.86
C SER A 70 -8.14 0.07 -13.60
N LEU A 71 -8.80 0.10 -12.43
CA LEU A 71 -8.26 0.60 -11.16
C LEU A 71 -7.75 2.04 -11.22
N ARG A 72 -8.27 2.83 -12.15
CA ARG A 72 -7.83 4.21 -12.44
C ARG A 72 -8.74 5.28 -11.84
N ASN A 73 -10.02 4.97 -11.68
CA ASN A 73 -11.02 5.89 -11.15
C ASN A 73 -11.64 5.28 -9.89
N ILE A 74 -11.60 6.04 -8.81
CA ILE A 74 -12.34 5.82 -7.57
C ILE A 74 -13.64 6.61 -7.67
N GLU A 75 -14.76 5.99 -7.34
CA GLU A 75 -16.03 6.67 -7.16
C GLU A 75 -16.49 6.53 -5.70
N ILE A 76 -16.85 7.64 -5.07
CA ILE A 76 -17.48 7.66 -3.74
C ILE A 76 -18.96 7.96 -3.95
N ARG A 77 -19.84 7.04 -3.54
CA ARG A 77 -21.29 7.22 -3.64
C ARG A 77 -21.89 7.53 -2.28
N GLU A 78 -22.08 8.82 -2.04
CA GLU A 78 -22.72 9.31 -0.83
C GLU A 78 -24.24 9.32 -1.02
N PRO A 79 -25.02 8.80 -0.05
CA PRO A 79 -26.47 8.69 -0.20
C PRO A 79 -27.18 10.04 -0.34
N LYS A 80 -26.55 11.14 0.11
CA LYS A 80 -27.14 12.48 0.14
C LYS A 80 -26.54 13.46 -0.88
N GLU A 81 -25.25 13.33 -1.18
CA GLU A 81 -24.53 14.26 -2.06
C GLU A 81 -24.29 13.73 -3.49
N GLY A 82 -24.66 12.48 -3.77
CA GLY A 82 -24.47 11.86 -5.07
C GLY A 82 -23.12 11.16 -5.18
N SER A 83 -22.61 11.02 -6.41
CA SER A 83 -21.34 10.34 -6.68
C SER A 83 -20.22 11.32 -7.01
N ARG A 84 -19.09 11.18 -6.32
CA ARG A 84 -17.85 11.94 -6.56
C ARG A 84 -16.82 11.01 -7.17
N ASN A 85 -16.13 11.45 -8.22
CA ASN A 85 -15.20 10.63 -8.98
C ASN A 85 -13.78 11.21 -8.89
N TYR A 86 -12.83 10.38 -8.47
CA TYR A 86 -11.43 10.74 -8.27
C TYR A 86 -10.56 9.83 -9.13
N ARG A 87 -9.50 10.37 -9.74
CA ARG A 87 -8.52 9.52 -10.43
C ARG A 87 -7.44 9.12 -9.45
N MET A 88 -7.06 7.85 -9.48
CA MET A 88 -5.94 7.33 -8.70
C MET A 88 -4.61 8.02 -9.05
N GLN A 89 -4.47 8.52 -10.29
CA GLN A 89 -3.30 9.29 -10.71
C GLN A 89 -3.23 10.67 -10.04
N ASP A 90 -4.38 11.24 -9.66
CA ASP A 90 -4.43 12.53 -8.97
C ASP A 90 -4.14 12.37 -7.47
N MET A 91 -4.02 11.14 -6.95
CA MET A 91 -3.70 10.89 -5.54
C MET A 91 -2.26 11.32 -5.20
N ALA A 92 -2.16 12.38 -4.41
CA ALA A 92 -0.89 13.02 -4.03
C ALA A 92 -0.21 12.30 -2.87
N ALA A 93 -0.98 11.95 -1.85
CA ALA A 93 -0.46 11.38 -0.61
C ALA A 93 -1.54 10.59 0.12
N ILE A 94 -1.09 9.61 0.91
CA ILE A 94 -1.93 8.82 1.81
C ILE A 94 -1.27 8.91 3.19
N PHE A 95 -1.98 9.44 4.18
CA PHE A 95 -1.49 9.68 5.53
C PHE A 95 -2.18 8.75 6.53
N ARG A 96 -1.45 8.31 7.55
CA ARG A 96 -1.97 7.51 8.68
C ARG A 96 -1.27 7.92 9.98
N ASP A 97 -1.84 7.52 11.11
CA ASP A 97 -1.23 7.71 12.45
C ASP A 97 -0.77 9.17 12.68
N THR A 98 0.51 9.39 12.97
CA THR A 98 1.07 10.73 13.25
C THR A 98 0.94 11.68 12.06
N GLU A 99 1.09 11.18 10.82
CA GLU A 99 0.96 12.02 9.62
C GLU A 99 -0.49 12.52 9.48
N PHE A 100 -1.47 11.66 9.78
CA PHE A 100 -2.88 12.04 9.83
C PHE A 100 -3.14 13.14 10.86
N GLN A 101 -2.55 13.07 12.05
CA GLN A 101 -2.70 14.10 13.08
C GLN A 101 -2.11 15.46 12.66
N GLN A 102 -1.05 15.44 11.87
CA GLN A 102 -0.41 16.66 11.37
C GLN A 102 -1.25 17.33 10.29
N VAL A 103 -1.84 16.54 9.40
CA VAL A 103 -2.64 17.08 8.30
C VAL A 103 -4.07 17.43 8.73
N VAL A 104 -4.65 16.65 9.65
CA VAL A 104 -6.02 16.81 10.17
C VAL A 104 -6.01 16.87 11.71
N PRO A 105 -5.55 17.97 12.30
CA PRO A 105 -5.42 18.08 13.76
C PRO A 105 -6.77 18.04 14.48
N SER A 106 -7.87 18.47 13.82
CA SER A 106 -9.24 18.39 14.37
C SER A 106 -9.66 16.96 14.70
N LEU A 107 -9.18 15.98 13.92
CA LEU A 107 -9.50 14.56 14.05
C LEU A 107 -8.35 13.75 14.67
N ALA A 108 -7.36 14.40 15.31
CA ALA A 108 -6.17 13.72 15.83
C ALA A 108 -6.47 12.56 16.79
N HIS A 109 -7.57 12.66 17.56
CA HIS A 109 -8.04 11.62 18.47
C HIS A 109 -8.53 10.35 17.75
N LEU A 110 -8.88 10.42 16.47
CA LEU A 110 -9.33 9.29 15.64
C LEU A 110 -8.21 8.71 14.76
N ALA A 111 -7.03 9.31 14.74
CA ALA A 111 -5.87 8.88 13.96
C ALA A 111 -5.54 7.37 13.98
N PRO A 112 -5.61 6.63 15.11
CA PRO A 112 -5.29 5.19 15.09
C PRO A 112 -6.26 4.36 14.25
N ARG A 113 -7.41 4.91 13.84
CA ARG A 113 -8.44 4.25 13.04
C ARG A 113 -8.78 4.99 11.76
N CYS A 114 -7.98 5.99 11.39
CA CYS A 114 -8.25 6.82 10.23
C CYS A 114 -7.07 6.84 9.26
N ILE A 115 -7.39 7.09 7.99
CA ILE A 115 -6.42 7.49 6.96
C ILE A 115 -6.94 8.75 6.27
N ALA A 116 -6.03 9.57 5.77
CA ALA A 116 -6.35 10.70 4.91
C ALA A 116 -5.75 10.49 3.53
N VAL A 117 -6.47 10.87 2.48
CA VAL A 117 -6.02 10.80 1.10
C VAL A 117 -6.16 12.18 0.48
N ASP A 118 -5.03 12.77 0.07
CA ASP A 118 -5.01 14.06 -0.65
C ASP A 118 -4.99 13.82 -2.17
N PHE A 119 -5.78 14.61 -2.89
CA PHE A 119 -5.80 14.63 -4.36
C PHE A 119 -5.26 15.96 -4.90
N SER A 120 -4.25 15.91 -5.78
CA SER A 120 -3.53 17.08 -6.30
C SER A 120 -4.37 18.02 -7.17
N ARG A 121 -5.53 17.56 -7.67
CA ARG A 121 -6.29 18.27 -8.72
C ARG A 121 -7.18 19.37 -8.19
N GLU A 122 -7.65 19.23 -6.95
CA GLU A 122 -8.45 20.23 -6.26
C GLU A 122 -7.66 20.62 -5.02
N THR A 123 -7.15 21.86 -5.01
CA THR A 123 -6.66 22.48 -3.79
C THR A 123 -7.76 22.36 -2.73
N ASP A 124 -7.43 21.73 -1.61
CA ASP A 124 -8.30 21.48 -0.45
C ASP A 124 -9.22 20.24 -0.51
N PHE A 125 -9.04 19.33 -1.47
CA PHE A 125 -9.83 18.09 -1.48
C PHE A 125 -9.12 16.90 -0.83
N ARG A 126 -9.48 16.64 0.43
CA ARG A 126 -9.00 15.51 1.24
C ARG A 126 -10.13 14.57 1.60
N LEU A 127 -9.90 13.27 1.45
CA LEU A 127 -10.81 12.24 1.95
C LEU A 127 -10.27 11.60 3.22
N CYS A 128 -11.01 11.71 4.31
CA CYS A 128 -10.71 11.04 5.58
C CYS A 128 -11.55 9.78 5.71
N PHE A 129 -10.94 8.60 5.67
CA PHE A 129 -11.65 7.33 5.86
C PHE A 129 -11.49 6.85 7.30
N GLN A 130 -12.59 6.41 7.90
CA GLN A 130 -12.65 5.79 9.22
C GLN A 130 -12.86 4.29 9.10
N PHE A 131 -12.17 3.54 9.96
CA PHE A 131 -12.29 2.09 10.06
C PHE A 131 -12.69 1.67 11.48
N GLU A 132 -13.22 0.46 11.60
CA GLU A 132 -13.61 -0.10 12.90
C GLU A 132 -12.38 -0.39 13.78
N ASP A 133 -11.33 -0.89 13.13
CA ASP A 133 -10.08 -1.33 13.75
C ASP A 133 -8.85 -0.98 12.90
N SER A 134 -7.68 -1.05 13.54
CA SER A 134 -6.38 -0.74 12.93
C SER A 134 -6.00 -1.72 11.84
N ASP A 135 -6.38 -3.00 11.96
CA ASP A 135 -6.06 -4.02 10.96
C ASP A 135 -6.76 -3.73 9.63
N GLN A 136 -8.04 -3.38 9.66
CA GLN A 136 -8.78 -2.96 8.46
C GLN A 136 -8.16 -1.71 7.83
N ARG A 137 -7.82 -0.71 8.65
CA ARG A 137 -7.15 0.53 8.22
C ARG A 137 -5.81 0.24 7.54
N ASP A 138 -4.97 -0.59 8.15
CA ASP A 138 -3.64 -0.92 7.63
C ASP A 138 -3.69 -1.75 6.35
N ASN A 139 -4.66 -2.67 6.24
CA ASN A 139 -4.92 -3.42 5.02
C ASN A 139 -5.35 -2.48 3.89
N PHE A 140 -6.31 -1.58 4.15
CA PHE A 140 -6.76 -0.58 3.19
C PHE A 140 -5.60 0.33 2.75
N TYR A 141 -4.84 0.89 3.70
CA TYR A 141 -3.67 1.74 3.43
C TYR A 141 -2.65 1.02 2.53
N SER A 142 -2.33 -0.24 2.88
CA SER A 142 -1.37 -1.05 2.13
C SER A 142 -1.85 -1.31 0.70
N CYS A 143 -3.10 -1.74 0.54
CA CYS A 143 -3.70 -1.99 -0.77
C CYS A 143 -3.73 -0.72 -1.62
N LEU A 144 -4.18 0.41 -1.06
CA LEU A 144 -4.25 1.67 -1.78
C LEU A 144 -2.86 2.15 -2.23
N LYS A 145 -1.85 2.03 -1.35
CA LYS A 145 -0.46 2.38 -1.66
C LYS A 145 0.11 1.54 -2.79
N ILE A 146 -0.14 0.22 -2.78
CA ILE A 146 0.32 -0.67 -3.85
C ILE A 146 -0.37 -0.34 -5.17
N LEU A 147 -1.69 -0.09 -5.15
CA LEU A 147 -2.43 0.31 -6.33
C LEU A 147 -1.86 1.60 -6.92
N ARG A 148 -1.60 2.61 -6.09
CA ARG A 148 -0.97 3.86 -6.49
C ARG A 148 0.40 3.63 -7.14
N MET A 149 1.28 2.86 -6.49
CA MET A 149 2.61 2.55 -7.02
C MET A 149 2.55 1.77 -8.33
N SER A 150 1.56 0.89 -8.49
CA SER A 150 1.40 0.09 -9.72
C SER A 150 0.99 0.94 -10.92
N LEU A 151 0.21 2.00 -10.69
CA LEU A 151 -0.17 2.95 -11.74
C LEU A 151 1.02 3.81 -12.16
N ASP A 152 1.84 4.26 -11.19
CA ASP A 152 3.05 5.02 -11.45
C ASP A 152 4.09 4.21 -12.26
N ALA A 153 4.30 2.94 -11.88
CA ALA A 153 5.18 2.03 -12.60
C ALA A 153 4.71 1.76 -14.05
N SER A 154 3.39 1.82 -14.31
CA SER A 154 2.84 1.69 -15.66
C SER A 154 2.96 2.97 -16.50
N ALA A 155 3.32 4.10 -15.89
CA ALA A 155 3.44 5.40 -16.54
C ALA A 155 4.88 5.74 -16.99
N LEU A 156 5.87 4.88 -16.73
CA LEU A 156 7.22 5.04 -17.28
C LEU A 156 7.18 4.83 -18.80
N PRO A 157 7.67 5.80 -19.62
CA PRO A 157 7.94 5.52 -21.02
C PRO A 157 8.99 4.41 -21.07
N ARG A 158 8.67 3.32 -21.77
CA ARG A 158 9.70 2.45 -22.32
C ARG A 158 10.45 3.30 -23.35
N ASP A 159 11.53 3.93 -22.90
CA ASP A 159 12.61 4.37 -23.78
C ASP A 159 13.26 3.10 -24.34
N ASP A 160 12.58 2.51 -25.32
CA ASP A 160 13.11 1.56 -26.28
C ASP A 160 13.29 2.34 -27.60
N ALA A 161 14.48 2.21 -28.19
CA ALA A 161 15.03 2.85 -29.40
C ALA A 161 15.73 4.19 -29.12
N GLU A 162 17.04 4.32 -29.34
CA GLU A 162 17.80 3.85 -30.52
C GLU A 162 19.27 3.54 -30.20
#